data_AF-A0A2R7Y8V8-F1
#
_entry.id   AF-A0A2R7Y8V8-F1
#
_cell.length_a   1.000
_cell.length_b   1.000
_cell.length_c   1.000
_cell.angle_alpha   90.00
_cell.angle_beta   90.00
_cell.angle_gamma   90.00
#
_symmetry.space_group_name_H-M   'P 1'
#
loop_
_entity.id
_entity.type
_entity.pdbx_description
1 polymer ?
#
loop_
_entity_poly.entity_id
_entity_poly.type
_entity_poly.pdbx_seq_one_letter_code
_entity_poly.pdbx_strand_id
1 'polypeptide(L)'
;MVWEIIIPHAVYEEVVAEGHNKPGSKELGDLVRQGKVKVLTPRDRALVEALHDPLGMGESEAITLAVEYKCTVILDDRIARLKAKSMELKTKGQ
;
A
#
# COMPACT_ATOMS: atom_id res chain seq x y z
N MET A 1 -5.57 20.73 -7.45
CA MET A 1 -5.91 19.30 -7.29
C MET A 1 -5.49 18.89 -5.89
N VAL A 2 -6.40 18.27 -5.14
CA VAL A 2 -6.09 17.67 -3.84
C VAL A 2 -5.92 16.18 -4.09
N TRP A 3 -4.78 15.61 -3.71
CA TRP A 3 -4.53 14.18 -3.81
C TRP A 3 -4.91 13.53 -2.49
N GLU A 4 -5.61 12.40 -2.55
CA GLU A 4 -5.82 11.55 -1.39
C GLU A 4 -4.73 10.47 -1.39
N ILE A 5 -4.07 10.30 -0.24
CA ILE A 5 -3.04 9.29 -0.05
C ILE A 5 -3.64 8.16 0.79
N ILE A 6 -3.56 6.95 0.24
CA ILE A 6 -3.96 5.72 0.90
C ILE A 6 -2.69 4.95 1.22
N ILE A 7 -2.63 4.38 2.42
CA ILE A 7 -1.62 3.41 2.81
C ILE A 7 -2.31 2.08 3.15
N PRO A 8 -1.77 0.94 2.69
CA PRO A 8 -2.28 -0.36 3.09
C PRO A 8 -2.12 -0.58 4.59
N HIS A 9 -3.07 -1.27 5.20
CA HIS A 9 -3.03 -1.57 6.63
C HIS A 9 -1.75 -2.32 7.02
N ALA A 10 -1.33 -3.32 6.24
CA ALA A 10 -0.11 -4.08 6.52
C ALA A 10 1.15 -3.19 6.53
N VAL A 11 1.23 -2.18 5.65
CA VAL A 11 2.36 -1.22 5.64
C VAL A 11 2.33 -0.32 6.88
N TYR A 12 1.14 0.12 7.29
CA TYR A 12 0.99 0.90 8.51
C TYR A 12 1.41 0.10 9.75
N GLU A 13 0.97 -1.16 9.88
CA GLU A 13 1.36 -2.04 10.98
C GLU A 13 2.88 -2.24 11.01
N GLU A 14 3.50 -2.60 9.88
CA GLU A 14 4.96 -2.81 9.79
C GLU A 14 5.76 -1.56 10.20
N VAL A 15 5.36 -0.38 9.69
CA VAL A 15 6.12 0.87 9.88
C VAL A 15 5.83 1.53 11.22
N VAL A 16 4.57 1.52 11.66
CA VAL A 16 4.11 2.31 12.83
C VAL A 16 3.90 1.45 14.07
N ALA A 17 3.28 0.27 13.95
CA ALA A 17 3.00 -0.60 15.08
C ALA A 17 4.23 -1.44 15.48
N GLU A 18 4.91 -2.03 14.50
CA GLU A 18 6.07 -2.91 14.72
C GLU A 18 7.41 -2.15 14.63
N GLY A 19 7.45 -1.10 13.81
CA GLY A 19 8.64 -0.33 13.48
C GLY A 19 9.11 0.69 14.53
N HIS A 20 8.82 0.48 15.82
CA HIS A 20 9.18 1.44 16.89
C HIS A 20 10.63 1.96 16.76
N ASN A 21 10.79 3.29 16.75
CA ASN A 21 12.06 4.02 16.58
C ASN A 21 12.76 3.90 15.20
N LYS A 22 12.11 3.34 14.18
CA LYS A 22 12.64 3.40 12.80
C LYS A 22 12.25 4.72 12.11
N PRO A 23 13.11 5.26 11.21
CA PRO A 23 12.78 6.43 10.41
C PRO A 23 11.43 6.25 9.68
N GLY A 24 10.59 7.29 9.68
CA GLY A 24 9.30 7.27 9.00
C GLY A 24 8.12 6.80 9.85
N SER A 25 8.35 6.08 10.95
CA SER A 25 7.29 5.60 11.86
C SER A 25 6.52 6.76 12.50
N LYS A 26 7.25 7.74 13.06
CA LYS A 26 6.63 8.91 13.70
C LYS A 26 5.95 9.80 12.67
N GLU A 27 6.63 10.10 11.56
CA GLU A 27 6.14 10.96 10.50
C GLU A 27 4.84 10.41 9.87
N LEU A 28 4.82 9.11 9.54
CA LEU A 28 3.64 8.46 9.01
C LEU A 28 2.49 8.43 10.02
N GLY A 29 2.78 8.08 11.28
CA GLY A 29 1.79 8.10 12.36
C GLY A 29 1.17 9.49 12.55
N ASP A 30 1.98 10.55 12.48
CA ASP A 30 1.50 11.93 12.60
C ASP A 30 0.64 12.35 11.39
N LEU A 31 1.01 11.95 10.17
CA LEU A 31 0.21 12.20 8.95
C LEU A 31 -1.15 11.51 9.00
N VAL A 32 -1.20 10.28 9.50
CA VAL A 32 -2.46 9.53 9.69
C VAL A 32 -3.33 10.21 10.75
N ARG A 33 -2.77 10.60 11.90
CA ARG A 33 -3.51 11.34 12.96
C ARG A 33 -4.06 12.68 12.48
N GLN A 34 -3.32 13.36 11.59
CA GLN A 34 -3.75 14.63 10.98
C GLN A 34 -4.77 14.45 9.85
N GLY A 35 -5.14 13.21 9.50
CA GLY A 35 -6.08 12.91 8.41
C GLY A 35 -5.54 13.17 7.01
N LYS A 36 -4.22 13.32 6.86
CA LYS A 36 -3.55 13.54 5.56
C LYS A 36 -3.31 12.26 4.78
N VAL A 37 -3.27 11.13 5.47
CA VAL A 37 -3.13 9.78 4.91
C VAL A 37 -4.20 8.89 5.51
N LYS A 38 -4.89 8.10 4.67
CA LYS A 38 -5.87 7.12 5.11
C LYS A 38 -5.25 5.73 5.14
N VAL A 39 -5.38 5.05 6.27
CA VAL A 39 -5.04 3.62 6.38
C VAL A 39 -6.26 2.82 5.98
N LEU A 40 -6.14 1.96 4.98
CA LEU A 40 -7.25 1.12 4.50
C LEU A 40 -6.84 -0.35 4.44
N THR A 41 -7.80 -1.21 4.78
CA THR A 41 -7.71 -2.66 4.57
C THR A 41 -8.49 -3.00 3.29
N PRO A 42 -7.91 -3.77 2.34
CA PRO A 42 -8.63 -4.19 1.16
C PRO A 42 -9.85 -5.07 1.50
N ARG A 43 -10.91 -4.93 0.71
CA ARG A 43 -12.15 -5.71 0.83
C ARG A 43 -12.02 -7.07 0.14
N ASP A 44 -11.33 -7.12 -1.00
CA ASP A 44 -11.08 -8.34 -1.76
C ASP A 44 -9.90 -9.12 -1.16
N ARG A 45 -10.17 -9.83 -0.06
CA ARG A 45 -9.16 -10.67 0.61
C ARG A 45 -8.67 -11.81 -0.27
N ALA A 46 -9.50 -12.31 -1.19
CA ALA A 46 -9.10 -13.37 -2.10
C ALA A 46 -8.02 -12.88 -3.08
N LEU A 47 -8.14 -11.64 -3.57
CA LEU A 47 -7.10 -11.04 -4.39
C LEU A 47 -5.82 -10.78 -3.59
N VAL A 48 -5.93 -10.32 -2.33
CA VAL A 48 -4.75 -10.16 -1.45
C VAL A 48 -4.01 -11.49 -1.30
N GLU A 49 -4.73 -12.57 -1.00
CA GLU A 49 -4.16 -13.92 -0.84
C GLU A 49 -3.56 -14.45 -2.16
N ALA A 50 -4.21 -14.22 -3.30
CA ALA A 50 -3.70 -14.65 -4.60
C ALA A 50 -2.45 -13.87 -5.07
N LEU A 51 -2.20 -12.70 -4.49
CA LEU A 51 -1.02 -11.89 -4.74
C LEU A 51 0.10 -12.18 -3.74
N HIS A 52 -0.26 -12.54 -2.50
CA HIS A 52 0.65 -12.86 -1.43
C HIS A 52 1.36 -14.19 -1.74
N ASP A 53 2.69 -14.14 -1.89
CA ASP A 53 3.53 -15.14 -2.57
C ASP A 53 3.48 -15.06 -4.11
N PRO A 54 4.44 -14.38 -4.78
CA PRO A 54 5.74 -13.97 -4.24
C PRO A 54 5.74 -12.59 -3.53
N LEU A 55 4.61 -11.87 -3.49
CA LEU A 55 4.59 -10.49 -2.98
C LEU A 55 4.45 -10.41 -1.47
N GLY A 56 5.04 -9.36 -0.89
CA GLY A 56 4.84 -9.02 0.51
C GLY A 56 3.40 -8.60 0.79
N MET A 57 2.92 -8.76 2.03
CA MET A 57 1.54 -8.42 2.39
C MET A 57 1.19 -6.95 2.07
N GLY A 58 2.09 -6.01 2.38
CA GLY A 58 1.90 -4.60 2.08
C GLY A 58 1.70 -4.31 0.59
N GLU A 59 2.42 -5.03 -0.28
CA GLU A 59 2.33 -4.87 -1.73
C GLU A 59 1.05 -5.50 -2.28
N SER A 60 0.71 -6.69 -1.82
CA SER A 60 -0.55 -7.37 -2.16
C SER A 60 -1.75 -6.51 -1.81
N GLU A 61 -1.75 -5.91 -0.61
CA GLU A 61 -2.80 -4.99 -0.20
C GLU A 61 -2.78 -3.70 -1.02
N ALA A 62 -1.60 -3.12 -1.33
CA ALA A 62 -1.49 -1.92 -2.15
C ALA A 62 -2.08 -2.11 -3.55
N ILE A 63 -1.75 -3.23 -4.21
CA ILE A 63 -2.29 -3.57 -5.53
C ILE A 63 -3.80 -3.76 -5.45
N THR A 64 -4.28 -4.50 -4.44
CA THR A 64 -5.72 -4.74 -4.26
C THR A 64 -6.49 -3.43 -4.04
N LEU A 65 -6.00 -2.53 -3.18
CA LEU A 65 -6.60 -1.22 -2.98
C LEU A 65 -6.61 -0.38 -4.27
N ALA A 66 -5.54 -0.47 -5.08
CA ALA A 66 -5.50 0.25 -6.35
C ALA A 66 -6.55 -0.25 -7.34
N VAL A 67 -6.84 -1.56 -7.35
CA VAL A 67 -7.95 -2.15 -8.12
C VAL A 67 -9.29 -1.62 -7.61
N GLU A 68 -9.54 -1.72 -6.30
CA GLU A 68 -10.81 -1.33 -5.68
C GLU A 68 -11.15 0.15 -5.85
N TYR A 69 -10.15 1.02 -5.71
CA TYR A 69 -10.32 2.47 -5.73
C TYR A 69 -9.95 3.11 -7.08
N LYS A 70 -9.52 2.30 -8.07
CA LYS A 70 -9.11 2.75 -9.41
C LYS A 70 -8.08 3.88 -9.35
N CYS A 71 -7.07 3.74 -8.50
CA CYS A 71 -6.05 4.76 -8.26
C CYS A 71 -4.68 4.36 -8.80
N THR A 72 -3.72 5.29 -8.72
CA THR A 72 -2.30 4.98 -9.01
C THR A 72 -1.69 4.29 -7.81
N VAL A 73 -0.91 3.23 -8.04
CA VAL A 73 -0.16 2.52 -6.99
C VAL A 73 1.32 2.88 -7.08
N ILE A 74 1.97 3.04 -5.93
CA ILE A 74 3.42 3.24 -5.82
C ILE A 74 4.02 1.98 -5.21
N LEU A 75 4.98 1.37 -5.91
CA LEU A 75 5.58 0.09 -5.53
C LEU A 75 7.10 0.15 -5.75
N ASP A 76 7.88 -0.22 -4.74
CA ASP A 76 9.34 -0.25 -4.74
C ASP A 76 9.93 -1.59 -5.22
N ASP A 77 9.18 -2.69 -5.10
CA ASP A 77 9.60 -3.97 -5.69
C ASP A 77 9.28 -4.11 -7.19
N ARG A 78 10.21 -4.75 -7.90
CA ARG A 78 10.10 -4.98 -9.34
C ARG A 78 9.02 -6.00 -9.69
N ILE A 79 8.90 -7.09 -8.94
CA ILE A 79 7.90 -8.14 -9.16
C ILE A 79 6.50 -7.57 -8.90
N ALA A 80 6.33 -6.81 -7.81
CA ALA A 80 5.08 -6.10 -7.51
C ALA A 80 4.66 -5.16 -8.64
N ARG A 81 5.60 -4.35 -9.17
CA ARG A 81 5.33 -3.47 -10.33
C ARG A 81 4.92 -4.24 -11.58
N LEU A 82 5.58 -5.36 -11.87
CA LEU A 82 5.24 -6.20 -13.02
C LEU A 82 3.83 -6.78 -12.88
N LYS A 83 3.46 -7.25 -11.69
CA LYS A 83 2.14 -7.79 -11.40
C LYS A 83 1.05 -6.72 -11.51
N ALA A 84 1.27 -5.53 -10.94
CA ALA A 84 0.32 -4.43 -11.07
C ALA A 84 0.13 -3.99 -12.53
N LYS A 85 1.20 -3.97 -13.35
CA LYS A 85 1.10 -3.68 -14.79
C LYS A 85 0.35 -4.76 -15.58
N SER A 86 0.50 -6.04 -15.24
CA SER A 86 -0.27 -7.11 -15.91
C SER A 86 -1.76 -7.07 -15.58
N MET A 87 -2.13 -6.37 -14.50
CA MET A 87 -3.50 -6.02 -14.12
C MET A 87 -3.93 -4.64 -14.64
N GLU A 88 -3.19 -4.06 -15.59
CA GLU A 88 -3.46 -2.77 -16.23
C GLU A 88 -3.51 -1.56 -15.27
N LEU A 89 -2.92 -1.69 -14.08
CA LEU A 89 -2.87 -0.60 -13.11
C LEU A 89 -1.82 0.44 -13.49
N LYS A 90 -2.11 1.70 -13.18
CA LYS A 90 -1.13 2.77 -13.27
C LYS A 90 -0.16 2.67 -12.09
N THR A 91 1.09 2.35 -12.39
CA THR A 91 2.15 2.18 -11.38
C THR A 91 3.20 3.29 -11.45
N LYS A 92 3.75 3.71 -10.30
CA LYS A 92 4.97 4.54 -10.17
C LYS A 92 5.94 3.89 -9.18
N GLY A 93 7.22 4.20 -9.28
CA GLY A 93 8.28 3.62 -8.43
C GLY A 93 9.59 3.43 -9.20
N GLN A 94 10.71 3.26 -8.48
CA GLN A 94 12.03 2.99 -9.07
C GLN A 94 12.30 1.49 -9.08
#